data_AF-A0A1T4Y379-F1
#
_entry.id   AF-A0A1T4Y379-F1
#
_cell.length_a   1.000
_cell.length_b   1.000
_cell.length_c   1.000
_cell.angle_alpha   90.00
_cell.angle_beta   90.00
_cell.angle_gamma   90.00
#
_symmetry.space_group_name_H-M   'P 1'
#
loop_
_entity.id
_entity.type
_entity.pdbx_description
1 polymer ?
#
loop_
_entity_poly.entity_id
_entity_poly.type
_entity_poly.pdbx_seq_one_letter_code
_entity_poly.pdbx_strand_id
1 'polypeptide(L)'
;MDDSQRKRDLRRWLNTLETHYHDRILSIDLETVRLWGEMTAKAQRSGRIVAANDGLIAATALRHGLTVMTRNVADFVPTGALLFNPWED
;
A
#
# COMPACT_ATOMS: atom_id res chain seq x y z
N MET A 1 -20.97 24.46 11.99
CA MET A 1 -21.66 23.16 12.05
C MET A 1 -20.82 22.27 12.94
N ASP A 2 -21.37 21.71 14.01
CA ASP A 2 -20.66 20.73 14.82
C ASP A 2 -20.34 19.49 13.97
N ASP A 3 -19.17 18.89 14.20
CA ASP A 3 -18.78 17.67 13.51
C ASP A 3 -19.72 16.53 13.93
N SER A 4 -20.18 15.72 12.98
CA SER A 4 -21.02 14.56 13.34
C SER A 4 -20.28 13.60 14.28
N GLN A 5 -21.02 12.90 15.14
CA GLN A 5 -20.46 11.88 16.03
C GLN A 5 -19.59 10.87 15.26
N ARG A 6 -20.07 10.43 14.09
CA ARG A 6 -19.34 9.53 13.19
C ARG A 6 -17.98 10.09 12.77
N LYS A 7 -17.89 11.39 12.43
CA LYS A 7 -16.64 12.03 12.04
C LYS A 7 -15.65 12.06 13.21
N ARG A 8 -16.14 12.36 14.42
CA ARG A 8 -15.30 12.36 15.64
C ARG A 8 -14.74 10.97 15.94
N ASP A 9 -15.56 9.95 15.84
CA ASP A 9 -15.15 8.57 16.14
C ASP A 9 -14.15 8.04 15.12
N LEU A 10 -14.36 8.30 13.82
CA LEU A 10 -13.39 7.95 12.78
C LEU A 10 -12.04 8.65 12.98
N ARG A 11 -12.05 9.93 13.36
CA ARG A 11 -10.82 10.69 13.62
C ARG A 11 -10.10 10.18 14.86
N ARG A 12 -10.82 9.82 15.93
CA ARG A 12 -10.23 9.19 17.13
C ARG A 12 -9.58 7.85 16.78
N TRP A 13 -10.27 7.02 16.00
CA TRP A 13 -9.75 5.72 15.55
C TRP A 13 -8.48 5.88 14.72
N LEU A 14 -8.46 6.81 13.74
CA LEU A 14 -7.28 7.07 12.92
C LEU A 14 -6.08 7.52 13.77
N ASN A 15 -6.28 8.49 14.66
CA ASN A 15 -5.20 8.98 15.55
C ASN A 15 -4.64 7.84 16.43
N THR A 16 -5.51 6.92 16.87
CA THR A 16 -5.10 5.75 17.66
C THR A 16 -4.23 4.80 16.84
N LEU A 17 -4.56 4.58 15.57
CA LEU A 17 -3.71 3.79 14.66
C LEU A 17 -2.36 4.47 14.42
N GLU A 18 -2.35 5.76 14.09
CA GLU A 18 -1.11 6.49 13.83
C GLU A 18 -0.19 6.46 15.05
N THR A 19 -0.74 6.62 16.26
CA THR A 19 0.04 6.55 17.51
C THR A 19 0.62 5.15 17.74
N HIS A 20 -0.19 4.10 17.62
CA HIS A 20 0.26 2.72 17.88
C HIS A 20 1.28 2.19 16.86
N TYR A 21 1.27 2.72 15.64
CA TYR A 21 2.12 2.26 14.55
C TYR A 21 3.17 3.26 14.11
N HIS A 22 3.37 4.38 14.83
CA HIS A 22 4.23 5.48 14.37
C HIS A 22 5.62 5.05 13.86
N ASP A 23 6.32 4.17 14.60
CA ASP A 23 7.65 3.64 14.21
C ASP A 23 7.63 2.65 13.03
N ARG A 24 6.43 2.24 12.60
CA ARG A 24 6.18 1.26 11.53
C ARG A 24 5.46 1.88 10.34
N ILE A 25 5.22 3.20 10.34
CA ILE A 25 4.69 3.92 9.17
C ILE A 25 5.86 4.24 8.24
N LEU A 26 5.94 3.50 7.13
CA LEU A 26 7.01 3.65 6.16
C LEU A 26 6.74 4.85 5.24
N SER A 27 7.73 5.73 5.12
CA SER A 27 7.67 6.87 4.21
C SER A 27 7.94 6.46 2.77
N ILE A 28 7.29 7.15 1.83
CA ILE A 28 7.61 7.04 0.41
C ILE A 28 8.76 8.00 0.12
N ASP A 29 9.95 7.46 -0.13
CA ASP A 29 11.10 8.26 -0.53
C ASP A 29 11.52 8.00 -1.98
N LEU A 30 12.64 8.61 -2.37
CA LEU A 30 13.13 8.57 -3.74
C LEU A 30 13.40 7.16 -4.23
N GLU A 31 13.86 6.25 -3.38
CA GLU A 31 14.14 4.88 -3.76
C GLU A 31 12.84 4.11 -3.99
N THR A 32 11.85 4.27 -3.11
CA THR A 32 10.50 3.72 -3.31
C THR A 32 9.90 4.19 -4.64
N VAL A 33 10.02 5.49 -4.96
CA VAL A 33 9.47 6.06 -6.20
C VAL A 33 10.19 5.53 -7.44
N ARG A 34 11.51 5.31 -7.38
CA ARG A 34 12.27 4.68 -8.49
C ARG A 34 11.80 3.25 -8.75
N LEU A 35 11.68 2.44 -7.69
CA LEU A 35 11.16 1.08 -7.79
C LEU A 35 9.74 1.05 -8.37
N TRP A 36 8.88 1.97 -7.92
CA TRP A 36 7.53 2.12 -8.46
C TRP A 36 7.52 2.43 -9.97
N GLY A 37 8.38 3.35 -10.42
CA GLY A 37 8.49 3.69 -11.84
C GLY A 37 8.96 2.51 -12.70
N GLU A 38 10.01 1.81 -12.26
CA GLU A 38 10.55 0.64 -12.96
C GLU A 38 9.54 -0.51 -13.05
N MET A 39 8.89 -0.82 -11.92
CA MET A 39 7.85 -1.82 -11.81
C MET A 39 6.65 -1.48 -12.72
N THR A 40 6.15 -0.25 -12.64
CA THR A 40 4.98 0.18 -13.43
C THR A 40 5.29 0.13 -14.91
N ALA A 41 6.47 0.59 -15.34
CA ALA A 41 6.89 0.50 -16.72
C ALA A 41 7.02 -0.96 -17.19
N LYS A 42 7.52 -1.87 -16.33
CA LYS A 42 7.60 -3.30 -16.64
C LYS A 42 6.20 -3.91 -16.81
N ALA A 43 5.27 -3.62 -15.92
CA ALA A 43 3.89 -4.09 -16.01
C ALA A 43 3.21 -3.58 -17.29
N GLN A 44 3.38 -2.29 -17.61
CA GLN A 44 2.83 -1.67 -18.82
C GLN A 44 3.38 -2.31 -20.10
N ARG A 45 4.68 -2.61 -20.17
CA ARG A 45 5.27 -3.35 -21.30
C ARG A 45 4.68 -4.75 -21.48
N SER A 46 4.15 -5.35 -20.41
CA SER A 46 3.42 -6.63 -20.45
C SER A 46 1.90 -6.48 -20.65
N GLY A 47 1.42 -5.28 -20.99
CA GLY A 47 0.00 -5.00 -21.23
C GLY A 47 -0.84 -4.88 -19.96
N ARG A 48 -0.22 -4.69 -18.79
CA ARG A 48 -0.93 -4.53 -17.51
C ARG A 48 -0.79 -3.12 -16.97
N ILE A 49 -1.88 -2.61 -16.39
CA ILE A 49 -1.92 -1.32 -15.72
C ILE A 49 -1.91 -1.57 -14.22
N VAL A 50 -1.02 -0.87 -13.50
CA VAL A 50 -0.97 -0.88 -12.03
C VAL A 50 -1.50 0.47 -11.55
N ALA A 51 -2.48 0.46 -10.65
CA ALA A 51 -2.99 1.68 -10.04
C ALA A 51 -1.88 2.34 -9.20
N ALA A 52 -1.82 3.68 -9.19
CA ALA A 52 -0.71 4.38 -8.56
C ALA A 52 -0.56 4.08 -7.06
N ASN A 53 -1.67 4.00 -6.34
CA ASN A 53 -1.72 3.64 -4.91
C ASN A 53 -1.20 2.21 -4.67
N ASP A 54 -1.67 1.23 -5.43
CA ASP A 54 -1.25 -0.18 -5.28
C ASP A 54 0.21 -0.34 -5.65
N GLY A 55 0.66 0.34 -6.70
CA GLY A 55 2.06 0.38 -7.11
C GLY A 55 2.97 0.98 -6.05
N LEU A 56 2.56 2.07 -5.37
CA LEU A 56 3.34 2.67 -4.30
C LEU A 56 3.41 1.78 -3.05
N ILE A 57 2.31 1.11 -2.70
CA ILE A 57 2.29 0.12 -1.61
C ILE A 57 3.22 -1.06 -1.95
N ALA A 58 3.12 -1.59 -3.17
CA ALA A 58 3.95 -2.70 -3.63
C ALA A 58 5.44 -2.31 -3.71
N ALA A 59 5.76 -1.12 -4.20
CA ALA A 59 7.13 -0.62 -4.26
C ALA A 59 7.72 -0.42 -2.86
N THR A 60 6.91 0.08 -1.91
CA THR A 60 7.31 0.17 -0.51
C THR A 60 7.62 -1.22 0.05
N ALA A 61 6.76 -2.21 -0.20
CA ALA A 61 6.99 -3.58 0.24
C ALA A 61 8.26 -4.18 -0.36
N LEU A 62 8.48 -4.03 -1.67
CA LEU A 62 9.69 -4.50 -2.34
C LEU A 62 10.96 -3.88 -1.78
N ARG A 63 10.94 -2.56 -1.56
CA ARG A 63 12.08 -1.83 -0.99
C ARG A 63 12.49 -2.37 0.38
N HIS A 64 11.51 -2.68 1.22
CA HIS A 64 11.75 -3.10 2.60
C HIS A 64 11.75 -4.62 2.79
N GLY A 65 11.66 -5.40 1.70
CA GLY A 65 11.62 -6.87 1.76
C GLY A 65 10.38 -7.42 2.49
N LEU A 66 9.24 -6.74 2.36
CA LEU A 66 7.99 -7.06 3.05
C LEU A 66 6.99 -7.77 2.12
N THR A 67 6.00 -8.41 2.74
CA THR A 67 4.84 -9.01 2.06
C THR A 67 3.64 -8.06 2.14
N VAL A 68 2.97 -7.83 1.01
CA VAL A 68 1.70 -7.11 0.96
C VAL A 68 0.59 -8.05 1.40
N MET A 69 -0.02 -7.77 2.55
CA MET A 69 -1.23 -8.44 3.00
C MET A 69 -2.46 -7.78 2.37
N THR A 70 -3.15 -8.47 1.47
CA THR A 70 -4.26 -7.89 0.71
C THR A 70 -5.30 -8.93 0.30
N ARG A 71 -6.58 -8.52 0.28
CA ARG A 71 -7.65 -9.29 -0.38
C ARG A 71 -7.63 -9.10 -1.90
N ASN A 72 -7.06 -8.00 -2.38
CA ASN A 72 -7.06 -7.60 -3.79
C ASN A 72 -5.85 -8.18 -4.54
N VAL A 73 -5.64 -9.49 -4.45
CA VAL A 73 -4.42 -10.16 -4.95
C VAL A 73 -4.20 -9.87 -6.44
N ALA A 74 -5.26 -9.93 -7.25
CA ALA A 74 -5.19 -9.76 -8.70
C ALA A 74 -4.53 -8.44 -9.15
N ASP A 75 -4.82 -7.34 -8.46
CA ASP A 75 -4.29 -6.02 -8.80
C ASP A 75 -2.82 -5.85 -8.42
N PHE A 76 -2.35 -6.63 -7.43
CA PHE A 76 -0.96 -6.62 -6.99
C PHE A 76 -0.07 -7.63 -7.73
N VAL A 77 -0.62 -8.68 -8.34
CA VAL A 77 0.16 -9.67 -9.13
C VAL A 77 1.11 -9.04 -10.16
N PRO A 78 0.73 -7.99 -10.93
CA PRO A 78 1.63 -7.38 -11.91
C PRO A 78 2.83 -6.66 -11.29
N THR A 79 2.78 -6.34 -10.00
CA THR A 79 3.84 -5.60 -9.28
C THR A 79 5.05 -6.47 -8.95
N GLY A 80 4.85 -7.79 -8.85
CA GLY A 80 5.89 -8.73 -8.42
C GLY A 80 6.21 -8.68 -6.91
N ALA A 81 5.44 -7.94 -6.11
CA ALA A 81 5.55 -8.00 -4.65
C ALA A 81 5.14 -9.38 -4.11
N LEU A 82 5.67 -9.77 -2.95
CA LEU A 82 5.18 -10.94 -2.21
C LEU A 82 3.78 -10.63 -1.68
N LEU A 83 2.83 -11.54 -1.86
CA LEU A 83 1.42 -11.35 -1.51
C LEU A 83 0.97 -12.40 -0.49
N PHE A 84 0.13 -11.98 0.45
CA PHE A 84 -0.56 -12.86 1.39
C PHE A 84 -2.03 -12.43 1.49
N ASN A 85 -2.96 -13.37 1.34
CA ASN A 85 -4.39 -13.10 1.41
C ASN A 85 -4.98 -13.69 2.70
N PRO A 86 -5.20 -12.90 3.75
CA PRO A 86 -5.64 -13.41 5.05
C PRO A 86 -7.12 -13.84 5.07
N TRP A 87 -7.80 -13.85 3.92
CA TRP A 87 -9.17 -14.35 3.76
C TRP A 87 -9.25 -15.72 3.09
N GLU A 88 -8.15 -16.23 2.56
CA GLU A 88 -8.10 -17.53 1.86
C GLU A 88 -7.34 -18.61 2.66
N ASP A 89 -6.66 -18.22 3.75
CA ASP A 89 -5.92 -19.08 4.68
C ASP A 89 -6.57 -19.14 6.07
#